data_AF-A0A890DFZ2-F1
#
_entry.id   AF-A0A890DFZ2-F1
#
_cell.length_a   1.000
_cell.length_b   1.000
_cell.length_c   1.000
_cell.angle_alpha   90.00
_cell.angle_beta   90.00
_cell.angle_gamma   90.00
#
_symmetry.space_group_name_H-M   'P 1'
#
loop_
_entity.id
_entity.type
_entity.pdbx_description
1 polymer ?
#
loop_
_entity_poly.entity_id
_entity_poly.type
_entity_poly.pdbx_seq_one_letter_code
_entity_poly.pdbx_strand_id
1 'polypeptide(L)'
;MNAIFRSSEHIINLASCVLASGAALFQGLENPLAESMSGHTSIVEERCNVPFIISKQNSHEVYKATFALADYMSENIGIQRSDVLIVPCTDKILMELKEYALKASKEYISIEKRGDNIAVSKAAEDNLYIIGGMEYIGGLEFSAVIIIGADADKFPEKRNYDGESLHFINYSSFNKLYVAITRAKYQVAFVTEKTQKISPLLETACEEGLIRYDDDLANTL
;
A
#
# COMPACT_ATOMS: atom_id res chain seq x y z
N MET A 1 30.11 -8.20 -4.23
CA MET A 1 28.85 -7.58 -4.72
C MET A 1 27.90 -7.61 -3.53
N ASN A 2 27.64 -6.46 -2.89
CA ASN A 2 26.68 -6.39 -1.79
C ASN A 2 25.28 -6.35 -2.40
N ALA A 3 24.47 -7.37 -2.15
CA ALA A 3 23.05 -7.31 -2.50
C ALA A 3 22.37 -6.22 -1.64
N ILE A 4 21.52 -5.41 -2.27
CA ILE A 4 20.78 -4.33 -1.63
C ILE A 4 19.42 -4.87 -1.23
N PHE A 5 19.13 -4.94 0.06
CA PHE A 5 17.82 -5.33 0.56
C PHE A 5 16.80 -4.20 0.35
N ARG A 6 15.87 -4.41 -0.59
CA ARG A 6 14.83 -3.43 -0.97
C ARG A 6 13.45 -3.73 -0.40
N SER A 7 13.04 -5.00 -0.41
CA SER A 7 11.75 -5.45 0.12
C SER A 7 11.88 -6.85 0.71
N SER A 8 11.02 -7.18 1.67
CA SER A 8 10.91 -8.54 2.22
C SER A 8 10.43 -9.53 1.17
N GLU A 9 10.74 -10.81 1.36
CA GLU A 9 10.30 -11.87 0.44
C GLU A 9 8.77 -11.91 0.32
N HIS A 10 8.04 -11.68 1.42
CA HIS A 10 6.58 -11.61 1.39
C HIS A 10 6.06 -10.50 0.47
N ILE A 11 6.70 -9.33 0.49
CA ILE A 11 6.34 -8.20 -0.39
C ILE A 11 6.69 -8.52 -1.85
N ILE A 12 7.86 -9.14 -2.10
CA ILE A 12 8.28 -9.53 -3.45
C ILE A 12 7.30 -10.56 -4.04
N ASN A 13 6.90 -11.55 -3.26
CA ASN A 13 5.96 -12.59 -3.68
C ASN A 13 4.57 -11.99 -3.95
N LEU A 14 4.08 -11.13 -3.06
CA LEU A 14 2.82 -10.39 -3.28
C LEU A 14 2.88 -9.54 -4.56
N ALA A 15 3.93 -8.73 -4.72
CA ALA A 15 4.10 -7.88 -5.90
C ALA A 15 4.17 -8.70 -7.19
N SER A 16 4.88 -9.84 -7.17
CA SER A 16 4.94 -10.78 -8.29
C SER A 16 3.56 -11.32 -8.65
N CYS A 17 2.79 -11.74 -7.66
CA CYS A 17 1.45 -12.28 -7.86
C CYS A 17 0.50 -11.25 -8.48
N VAL A 18 0.50 -10.02 -7.96
CA VAL A 18 -0.29 -8.91 -8.50
C VAL A 18 0.13 -8.60 -9.94
N LEU A 19 1.44 -8.52 -10.21
CA LEU A 19 1.94 -8.23 -11.54
C LEU A 19 1.64 -9.34 -12.54
N ALA A 20 1.82 -10.61 -12.15
CA ALA A 20 1.53 -11.77 -12.98
C ALA A 20 0.03 -11.89 -13.31
N SER A 21 -0.84 -11.56 -12.34
CA SER A 21 -2.29 -11.48 -12.57
C SER A 21 -2.64 -10.41 -13.61
N GLY A 22 -1.90 -9.29 -13.64
CA GLY A 22 -1.98 -8.28 -14.69
C GLY A 22 -1.34 -8.69 -16.02
N ALA A 23 -0.23 -9.43 -15.99
CA ALA A 23 0.50 -9.91 -17.18
C ALA A 23 -0.18 -11.09 -17.87
N ALA A 24 -1.02 -11.86 -17.17
CA ALA A 24 -1.96 -12.78 -17.80
C ALA A 24 -2.88 -12.04 -18.80
N LEU A 25 -3.05 -10.72 -18.66
CA LEU A 25 -3.75 -9.86 -19.61
C LEU A 25 -2.82 -9.29 -20.71
N PHE A 26 -1.49 -9.26 -20.52
CA PHE A 26 -0.47 -8.78 -21.47
C PHE A 26 0.90 -9.48 -21.27
N GLN A 27 1.37 -10.22 -22.28
CA GLN A 27 2.67 -10.92 -22.23
C GLN A 27 3.85 -9.92 -22.15
N GLY A 28 4.66 -9.94 -21.08
CA GLY A 28 5.97 -9.26 -21.06
C GLY A 28 6.44 -8.54 -19.79
N LEU A 29 5.85 -8.77 -18.61
CA LEU A 29 6.31 -8.15 -17.37
C LEU A 29 7.27 -9.07 -16.60
N GLU A 30 8.56 -8.76 -16.63
CA GLU A 30 9.56 -9.32 -15.71
C GLU A 30 9.45 -8.63 -14.34
N ASN A 31 9.57 -9.38 -13.25
CA ASN A 31 9.63 -8.82 -11.89
C ASN A 31 11.04 -8.25 -11.62
N PRO A 32 11.23 -6.92 -11.55
CA PRO A 32 12.54 -6.29 -11.32
C PRO A 32 13.12 -6.56 -9.92
N LEU A 33 12.33 -7.08 -8.98
CA LEU A 33 12.77 -7.39 -7.63
C LEU A 33 13.33 -8.82 -7.47
N ALA A 34 13.19 -9.68 -8.49
CA ALA A 34 13.62 -11.08 -8.43
C ALA A 34 15.13 -11.23 -8.15
N GLU A 35 15.95 -10.24 -8.52
CA GLU A 35 17.41 -10.26 -8.30
C GLU A 35 17.85 -9.68 -6.93
N SER A 36 16.91 -9.24 -6.09
CA SER A 36 17.18 -8.48 -4.86
C SER A 36 17.23 -9.36 -3.60
N MET A 37 17.98 -10.47 -3.60
CA MET A 37 18.03 -11.41 -2.47
C MET A 37 19.48 -11.66 -2.02
N SER A 38 19.93 -11.00 -0.95
CA SER A 38 20.81 -11.59 0.08
C SER A 38 21.29 -10.54 1.10
N GLY A 39 21.06 -10.83 2.38
CA GLY A 39 21.62 -10.06 3.49
C GLY A 39 20.68 -10.03 4.70
N HIS A 40 20.25 -11.19 5.18
CA HIS A 40 19.34 -11.25 6.33
C HIS A 40 20.14 -11.36 7.63
N THR A 41 19.96 -10.38 8.51
CA THR A 41 20.24 -10.50 9.94
C THR A 41 18.91 -10.79 10.64
N SER A 42 18.94 -11.44 11.80
CA SER A 42 17.74 -11.82 12.58
C SER A 42 16.80 -10.64 12.84
N ILE A 43 17.36 -9.44 13.03
CA ILE A 43 16.62 -8.19 13.27
C ILE A 43 15.79 -7.76 12.05
N VAL A 44 16.27 -8.03 10.83
CA VAL A 44 15.53 -7.70 9.59
C VAL A 44 14.35 -8.65 9.41
N GLU A 45 14.54 -9.94 9.70
CA GLU A 45 13.48 -10.94 9.62
C GLU A 45 12.34 -10.67 10.61
N GLU A 46 12.65 -10.26 11.85
CA GLU A 46 11.64 -9.92 12.87
C GLU A 46 10.72 -8.75 12.46
N ARG A 47 11.19 -7.85 11.59
CA ARG A 47 10.37 -6.74 11.06
C ARG A 47 9.51 -7.15 9.85
N CYS A 48 9.88 -8.23 9.17
CA CYS A 48 9.19 -8.68 7.98
C CYS A 48 7.92 -9.42 8.36
N ASN A 49 6.78 -8.86 7.99
CA ASN A 49 5.48 -9.47 8.24
C ASN A 49 4.80 -9.85 6.92
N VAL A 50 4.03 -10.94 6.96
CA VAL A 50 3.14 -11.29 5.85
C VAL A 50 2.14 -10.14 5.65
N PRO A 51 1.92 -9.67 4.41
CA PRO A 51 0.92 -8.67 4.13
C PRO A 51 -0.46 -9.06 4.66
N PHE A 52 -1.23 -8.09 5.13
CA PHE A 52 -2.53 -8.36 5.74
C PHE A 52 -3.59 -7.32 5.42
N ILE A 53 -4.85 -7.69 5.59
CA ILE A 53 -6.03 -6.85 5.45
C ILE A 53 -6.68 -6.68 6.83
N ILE A 54 -7.02 -5.45 7.18
CA ILE A 54 -8.01 -5.14 8.21
C ILE A 54 -9.26 -4.57 7.56
N SER A 55 -10.44 -5.00 8.02
CA SER A 55 -11.72 -4.56 7.46
C SER A 55 -12.56 -3.81 8.48
N LYS A 56 -13.15 -2.69 8.05
CA LYS A 56 -13.94 -1.78 8.88
C LYS A 56 -15.35 -1.57 8.34
N GLN A 57 -16.30 -1.17 9.18
CA GLN A 57 -17.72 -1.21 8.78
C GLN A 57 -18.09 -0.16 7.74
N ASN A 58 -17.37 0.96 7.72
CA ASN A 58 -17.65 2.11 6.86
C ASN A 58 -16.38 2.93 6.61
N SER A 59 -16.44 3.85 5.65
CA SER A 59 -15.29 4.68 5.25
C SER A 59 -14.72 5.53 6.39
N HIS A 60 -15.56 6.02 7.32
CA HIS A 60 -15.08 6.79 8.47
C HIS A 60 -14.19 5.92 9.39
N GLU A 61 -14.63 4.70 9.69
CA GLU A 61 -13.82 3.74 10.45
C GLU A 61 -12.57 3.31 9.69
N VAL A 62 -12.63 3.15 8.36
CA VAL A 62 -11.44 2.90 7.53
C VAL A 62 -10.39 3.99 7.73
N TYR A 63 -10.77 5.27 7.61
CA TYR A 63 -9.81 6.37 7.78
C TYR A 63 -9.26 6.44 9.21
N LYS A 64 -10.13 6.30 10.22
CA LYS A 64 -9.69 6.26 11.62
C LYS A 64 -8.66 5.15 11.85
N ALA A 65 -8.99 3.94 11.41
CA ALA A 65 -8.13 2.77 11.56
C ALA A 65 -6.84 2.89 10.78
N THR A 66 -6.83 3.57 9.63
CA THR A 66 -5.62 3.81 8.83
C THR A 66 -4.58 4.59 9.62
N PHE A 67 -4.96 5.67 10.28
CA PHE A 67 -4.03 6.45 11.11
C PHE A 67 -3.59 5.66 12.35
N ALA A 68 -4.50 4.95 13.01
CA ALA A 68 -4.16 4.08 14.14
C ALA A 68 -3.22 2.94 13.73
N LEU A 69 -3.40 2.38 12.54
CA LEU A 69 -2.54 1.33 11.99
C LEU A 69 -1.14 1.88 11.67
N ALA A 70 -1.03 3.12 11.19
CA ALA A 70 0.27 3.75 10.97
C ALA A 70 1.05 3.93 12.29
N ASP A 71 0.36 4.34 13.37
CA ASP A 71 0.95 4.41 14.70
C ASP A 71 1.35 3.01 15.21
N TYR A 72 0.47 2.02 15.08
CA TYR A 72 0.74 0.63 15.44
C TYR A 72 1.96 0.06 14.71
N MET A 73 2.06 0.24 13.39
CA MET A 73 3.22 -0.22 12.61
C MET A 73 4.50 0.50 13.04
N SER A 74 4.44 1.81 13.27
CA SER A 74 5.57 2.60 13.76
C SER A 74 6.12 2.02 15.07
N GLU A 75 5.24 1.70 16.01
CA GLU A 75 5.60 1.11 17.30
C GLU A 75 6.08 -0.34 17.16
N ASN A 76 5.33 -1.19 16.44
CA ASN A 76 5.54 -2.63 16.38
C ASN A 76 6.86 -3.03 15.69
N ILE A 77 7.26 -2.34 14.62
CA ILE A 77 8.52 -2.63 13.92
C ILE A 77 9.63 -1.59 14.19
N GLY A 78 9.40 -0.66 15.13
CA GLY A 78 10.39 0.29 15.62
C GLY A 78 10.89 1.26 14.55
N ILE A 79 9.95 1.89 13.83
CA ILE A 79 10.21 2.88 12.78
C ILE A 79 9.51 4.20 13.10
N GLN A 80 9.89 5.29 12.43
CA GLN A 80 9.16 6.55 12.54
C GLN A 80 7.81 6.46 11.84
N ARG A 81 6.82 7.22 12.31
CA ARG A 81 5.52 7.36 11.65
C ARG A 81 5.67 7.93 10.25
N SER A 82 6.62 8.84 10.07
CA SER A 82 7.03 9.39 8.78
C SER A 82 7.69 8.37 7.84
N ASP A 83 7.96 7.15 8.29
CA ASP A 83 8.44 6.04 7.47
C ASP A 83 7.32 5.01 7.15
N VAL A 84 6.08 5.38 7.46
CA VAL A 84 4.86 4.65 7.07
C VAL A 84 4.11 5.48 6.03
N LEU A 85 4.02 4.96 4.80
CA LEU A 85 3.30 5.60 3.71
C LEU A 85 1.84 5.14 3.67
N ILE A 86 0.90 6.07 3.69
CA ILE A 86 -0.52 5.80 3.42
C ILE A 86 -0.83 6.08 1.94
N VAL A 87 -1.35 5.08 1.23
CA VAL A 87 -1.62 5.12 -0.21
C VAL A 87 -3.12 4.89 -0.50
N PRO A 88 -3.87 5.96 -0.77
CA PRO A 88 -5.23 5.85 -1.30
C PRO A 88 -5.23 5.33 -2.74
N CYS A 89 -6.10 4.34 -3.01
CA CYS A 89 -6.23 3.75 -4.35
C CYS A 89 -6.84 4.69 -5.40
N THR A 90 -7.57 5.72 -4.98
CA THR A 90 -8.26 6.65 -5.88
C THR A 90 -8.15 8.10 -5.39
N ASP A 91 -8.32 9.05 -6.30
CA ASP A 91 -8.29 10.48 -5.97
C ASP A 91 -9.41 10.89 -5.03
N LYS A 92 -10.58 10.24 -5.16
CA LYS A 92 -11.71 10.42 -4.23
C LYS A 92 -11.31 10.06 -2.80
N ILE A 93 -10.71 8.88 -2.60
CA ILE A 93 -10.29 8.42 -1.27
C ILE A 93 -9.14 9.27 -0.74
N LEU A 94 -8.24 9.75 -1.61
CA LEU A 94 -7.19 10.69 -1.23
C LEU A 94 -7.77 11.99 -0.67
N MET A 95 -8.79 12.55 -1.33
CA MET A 95 -9.47 13.76 -0.86
C MET A 95 -10.18 13.51 0.48
N GLU A 96 -10.97 12.45 0.59
CA GLU A 96 -11.72 12.09 1.80
C GLU A 96 -10.80 11.82 2.99
N LEU A 97 -9.66 11.13 2.78
CA LEU A 97 -8.66 10.87 3.81
C LEU A 97 -8.00 12.17 4.31
N LYS A 98 -7.64 13.08 3.40
CA LYS A 98 -7.08 14.40 3.75
C LYS A 98 -8.08 15.23 4.57
N GLU A 99 -9.36 15.22 4.18
CA GLU A 99 -10.40 15.88 4.96
C GLU A 99 -10.56 15.27 6.35
N TYR A 100 -10.54 13.94 6.45
CA TYR A 100 -10.57 13.26 7.75
C TYR A 100 -9.38 13.71 8.61
N ALA A 101 -8.17 13.73 8.05
CA ALA A 101 -6.96 14.12 8.76
C ALA A 101 -7.07 15.53 9.35
N LEU A 102 -7.56 16.49 8.56
CA LEU A 102 -7.80 17.86 9.01
C LEU A 102 -8.83 17.92 10.15
N LYS A 103 -9.98 17.23 9.99
CA LYS A 103 -11.05 17.19 11.01
C LYS A 103 -10.60 16.51 12.31
N ALA A 104 -9.74 15.51 12.22
CA ALA A 104 -9.22 14.74 13.35
C ALA A 104 -7.89 15.28 13.90
N SER A 105 -7.42 16.44 13.43
CA SER A 105 -6.14 17.06 13.82
C SER A 105 -4.94 16.11 13.68
N LYS A 106 -4.93 15.30 12.62
CA LYS A 106 -3.79 14.48 12.22
C LYS A 106 -2.87 15.30 11.34
N GLU A 107 -1.72 15.69 11.87
CA GLU A 107 -0.72 16.44 11.09
C GLU A 107 -0.04 15.52 10.07
N TYR A 108 -0.13 15.90 8.79
CA TYR A 108 0.37 15.07 7.69
C TYR A 108 1.08 15.91 6.63
N ILE A 109 1.92 15.24 5.84
CA ILE A 109 2.44 15.75 4.58
C ILE A 109 1.88 14.91 3.43
N SER A 110 1.45 15.60 2.37
CA SER A 110 1.05 14.95 1.13
C SER A 110 2.20 14.92 0.14
N ILE A 111 2.41 13.78 -0.52
CA ILE A 111 3.25 13.67 -1.71
C ILE A 111 2.37 14.03 -2.91
N GLU A 112 2.68 15.15 -3.57
CA GLU A 112 1.85 15.71 -4.65
C GLU A 112 2.54 15.68 -6.02
N LYS A 113 3.82 15.29 -6.06
CA LYS A 113 4.61 15.15 -7.27
C LYS A 113 5.56 13.96 -7.16
N ARG A 114 5.90 13.39 -8.31
CA ARG A 114 6.84 12.27 -8.37
C ARG A 114 8.22 12.69 -7.87
N GLY A 115 8.81 11.88 -6.99
CA GLY A 115 10.14 12.14 -6.43
C GLY A 115 10.17 13.33 -5.46
N ASP A 116 9.08 13.59 -4.74
CA ASP A 116 9.01 14.64 -3.72
C ASP A 116 9.80 14.30 -2.44
N ASN A 117 11.11 14.15 -2.58
CA ASN A 117 12.01 13.87 -1.48
C ASN A 117 11.99 14.99 -0.42
N ILE A 118 11.65 16.22 -0.82
CA ILE A 118 11.54 17.36 0.11
C ILE A 118 10.37 17.14 1.07
N ALA A 119 9.21 16.72 0.55
CA ALA A 119 8.06 16.37 1.37
C ALA A 119 8.39 15.23 2.36
N VAL A 120 9.08 14.18 1.89
CA VAL A 120 9.50 13.06 2.74
C VAL A 120 10.49 13.51 3.82
N SER A 121 11.51 14.29 3.48
CA SER A 121 12.47 14.81 4.46
C SER A 121 11.80 15.69 5.51
N LYS A 122 10.88 16.57 5.10
CA LYS A 122 10.14 17.42 6.04
C LYS A 122 9.25 16.59 6.98
N ALA A 123 8.61 15.54 6.47
CA ALA A 123 7.81 14.65 7.31
C ALA A 123 8.69 13.91 8.33
N ALA A 124 9.92 13.57 7.95
CA ALA A 124 10.89 12.94 8.84
C ALA A 124 11.38 13.88 9.95
N GLU A 125 11.57 15.17 9.68
CA GLU A 125 11.98 16.16 10.68
C GLU A 125 10.97 16.27 11.83
N ASP A 126 9.67 16.29 11.50
CA ASP A 126 8.57 16.50 12.45
C ASP A 126 7.82 15.18 12.81
N ASN A 127 8.27 14.03 12.31
CA ASN A 127 7.63 12.71 12.46
C ASN A 127 6.12 12.69 12.15
N LEU A 128 5.74 13.32 11.04
CA LEU A 128 4.37 13.49 10.57
C LEU A 128 3.86 12.26 9.81
N TYR A 129 2.55 12.11 9.67
CA TYR A 129 1.98 11.10 8.75
C TYR A 129 2.31 11.47 7.30
N ILE A 130 2.50 10.48 6.44
CA ILE A 130 2.69 10.68 5.00
C ILE A 130 1.53 10.06 4.23
N ILE A 131 0.93 10.87 3.35
CA ILE A 131 -0.12 10.43 2.43
C ILE A 131 0.38 10.63 1.00
N GLY A 132 0.35 9.59 0.18
CA GLY A 132 0.79 9.67 -1.22
C GLY A 132 -0.19 9.00 -2.17
N GLY A 133 -0.67 9.74 -3.17
CA GLY A 133 -1.47 9.16 -4.24
C GLY A 133 -0.63 8.20 -5.10
N MET A 134 -1.27 7.16 -5.66
CA MET A 134 -0.59 6.12 -6.44
C MET A 134 0.27 6.66 -7.61
N GLU A 135 -0.08 7.83 -8.16
CA GLU A 135 0.64 8.48 -9.27
C GLU A 135 1.99 9.11 -8.84
N TYR A 136 2.17 9.43 -7.55
CA TYR A 136 3.26 10.30 -7.09
C TYR A 136 4.33 9.58 -6.27
N ILE A 137 4.05 8.35 -5.83
CA ILE A 137 4.92 7.58 -4.93
C ILE A 137 6.07 6.85 -5.64
N GLY A 138 6.09 6.86 -6.97
CA GLY A 138 7.11 6.16 -7.74
C GLY A 138 8.52 6.69 -7.47
N GLY A 139 9.43 5.78 -7.09
CA GLY A 139 10.83 6.10 -6.79
C GLY A 139 11.11 6.47 -5.33
N LEU A 140 10.09 6.48 -4.47
CA LEU A 140 10.24 6.64 -3.03
C LEU A 140 10.27 5.27 -2.35
N GLU A 141 10.87 5.16 -1.17
CA GLU A 141 10.95 3.91 -0.40
C GLU A 141 10.60 4.19 1.06
N PHE A 142 9.84 3.29 1.66
CA PHE A 142 9.34 3.40 3.03
C PHE A 142 9.50 2.07 3.75
N SER A 143 9.64 2.10 5.07
CA SER A 143 9.69 0.88 5.87
C SER A 143 8.37 0.11 5.82
N ALA A 144 7.23 0.80 5.83
CA ALA A 144 5.92 0.20 5.70
C ALA A 144 4.97 1.00 4.81
N VAL A 145 3.98 0.31 4.21
CA VAL A 145 2.95 0.91 3.36
C VAL A 145 1.56 0.42 3.79
N ILE A 146 0.61 1.34 3.91
CA ILE A 146 -0.81 1.07 4.14
C ILE A 146 -1.58 1.49 2.90
N ILE A 147 -2.22 0.54 2.21
CA ILE A 147 -3.01 0.78 1.00
C ILE A 147 -4.49 0.80 1.39
N ILE A 148 -5.20 1.88 1.05
CA ILE A 148 -6.60 2.05 1.44
C ILE A 148 -7.52 2.14 0.23
N GLY A 149 -8.70 1.53 0.33
CA GLY A 149 -9.69 1.58 -0.74
C GLY A 149 -9.46 0.57 -1.86
N ALA A 150 -8.76 -0.53 -1.57
CA ALA A 150 -8.68 -1.68 -2.48
C ALA A 150 -9.98 -2.52 -2.44
N ASP A 151 -11.13 -1.85 -2.49
CA ASP A 151 -12.46 -2.46 -2.52
C ASP A 151 -12.94 -2.60 -3.98
N ALA A 152 -13.68 -3.64 -4.32
CA ALA A 152 -14.08 -3.97 -5.70
C ALA A 152 -14.96 -2.91 -6.38
N ASP A 153 -15.68 -2.11 -5.61
CA ASP A 153 -16.53 -1.02 -6.09
C ASP A 153 -15.74 0.28 -6.31
N LYS A 154 -14.54 0.40 -5.74
CA LYS A 154 -13.69 1.60 -5.79
C LYS A 154 -12.47 1.42 -6.68
N PHE A 155 -11.87 0.23 -6.69
CA PHE A 155 -10.59 -0.02 -7.34
C PHE A 155 -10.57 -1.41 -8.00
N PRO A 156 -10.33 -1.53 -9.31
CA PRO A 156 -10.00 -0.47 -10.27
C PRO A 156 -11.18 0.49 -10.54
N GLU A 157 -10.88 1.77 -10.79
CA GLU A 157 -11.92 2.76 -11.11
C GLU A 157 -12.60 2.43 -12.45
N LYS A 158 -13.87 2.03 -12.41
CA LYS A 158 -14.68 1.86 -13.63
C LYS A 158 -15.16 3.23 -14.10
N ARG A 159 -14.39 3.90 -14.96
CA ARG A 159 -14.84 5.15 -15.60
C ARG A 159 -15.96 4.83 -16.61
N ASN A 160 -17.11 5.48 -16.46
CA ASN A 160 -18.25 5.37 -17.38
C ASN A 160 -18.13 6.33 -18.59
N TYR A 161 -16.97 6.43 -19.25
CA TYR A 161 -16.78 7.35 -20.38
C TYR A 161 -16.01 6.75 -21.57
N ASP A 162 -16.50 7.08 -22.77
CA ASP A 162 -16.15 6.61 -24.11
C ASP A 162 -14.64 6.47 -24.40
N GLY A 163 -14.18 5.24 -24.65
CA GLY A 163 -13.01 4.98 -25.51
C GLY A 163 -11.87 4.17 -24.91
N GLU A 164 -11.67 4.18 -23.59
CA GLU A 164 -10.65 3.35 -22.95
C GLU A 164 -11.16 1.93 -22.71
N SER A 165 -10.40 0.92 -23.15
CA SER A 165 -10.78 -0.47 -22.92
C SER A 165 -10.68 -0.81 -21.43
N LEU A 166 -11.63 -1.60 -20.92
CA LEU A 166 -11.59 -2.14 -19.56
C LEU A 166 -10.25 -2.86 -19.26
N HIS A 167 -9.65 -3.48 -20.27
CA HIS A 167 -8.35 -4.12 -20.19
C HIS A 167 -7.23 -3.13 -19.87
N PHE A 168 -7.23 -1.93 -20.48
CA PHE A 168 -6.23 -0.90 -20.21
C PHE A 168 -6.35 -0.37 -18.77
N ILE A 169 -7.57 -0.09 -18.30
CA ILE A 169 -7.83 0.38 -16.93
C ILE A 169 -7.35 -0.65 -15.90
N ASN A 170 -7.69 -1.92 -16.12
CA ASN A 170 -7.25 -3.01 -15.25
C ASN A 170 -5.72 -3.14 -15.24
N TYR A 171 -5.09 -3.13 -16.42
CA TYR A 171 -3.63 -3.21 -16.53
C TYR A 171 -2.94 -2.04 -15.82
N SER A 172 -3.43 -0.81 -16.01
CA SER A 172 -2.93 0.37 -15.31
C SER A 172 -3.06 0.22 -13.80
N SER A 173 -4.19 -0.31 -13.32
CA SER A 173 -4.45 -0.49 -11.89
C SER A 173 -3.56 -1.57 -11.25
N PHE A 174 -3.29 -2.68 -11.96
CA PHE A 174 -2.29 -3.67 -11.55
C PHE A 174 -0.90 -3.04 -11.38
N ASN A 175 -0.48 -2.22 -12.35
CA ASN A 175 0.82 -1.52 -12.27
C ASN A 175 0.88 -0.52 -11.10
N LYS A 176 -0.18 0.26 -10.88
CA LYS A 176 -0.25 1.19 -9.74
C LYS A 176 -0.19 0.45 -8.40
N LEU A 177 -0.92 -0.64 -8.28
CA LEU A 177 -0.92 -1.48 -7.09
C LEU A 177 0.45 -2.13 -6.85
N TYR A 178 1.08 -2.66 -7.90
CA TYR A 178 2.46 -3.15 -7.87
C TYR A 178 3.43 -2.07 -7.38
N VAL A 179 3.35 -0.85 -7.93
CA VAL A 179 4.22 0.26 -7.50
C VAL A 179 4.01 0.57 -6.03
N ALA A 180 2.75 0.65 -5.56
CA ALA A 180 2.42 0.91 -4.16
C ALA A 180 2.98 -0.15 -3.21
N ILE A 181 2.75 -1.44 -3.51
CA ILE A 181 3.26 -2.58 -2.73
C ILE A 181 4.79 -2.52 -2.64
N THR A 182 5.47 -2.29 -3.76
CA THR A 182 6.94 -2.28 -3.83
C THR A 182 7.59 -1.02 -3.25
N ARG A 183 6.81 -0.05 -2.72
CA ARG A 183 7.40 1.04 -1.94
C ARG A 183 7.74 0.58 -0.52
N ALA A 184 7.17 -0.53 -0.04
CA ALA A 184 7.42 -1.06 1.29
C ALA A 184 8.69 -1.92 1.33
N LYS A 185 9.42 -1.76 2.42
CA LYS A 185 10.59 -2.59 2.74
C LYS A 185 10.25 -3.79 3.61
N TYR A 186 9.46 -3.60 4.68
CA TYR A 186 9.24 -4.65 5.69
C TYR A 186 7.79 -5.12 5.76
N GLN A 187 6.81 -4.20 5.64
CA GLN A 187 5.41 -4.51 5.89
C GLN A 187 4.46 -3.78 4.93
N VAL A 188 3.45 -4.49 4.46
CA VAL A 188 2.32 -3.94 3.68
C VAL A 188 1.03 -4.31 4.40
N ALA A 189 0.11 -3.38 4.52
CA ALA A 189 -1.25 -3.66 4.94
C ALA A 189 -2.28 -3.01 4.04
N PHE A 190 -3.49 -3.56 4.07
CA PHE A 190 -4.66 -3.05 3.39
C PHE A 190 -5.73 -2.70 4.40
N VAL A 191 -6.41 -1.58 4.20
CA VAL A 191 -7.61 -1.21 4.99
C VAL A 191 -8.79 -1.12 4.04
N THR A 192 -9.80 -1.94 4.29
CA THR A 192 -10.97 -2.14 3.42
C THR A 192 -12.28 -1.96 4.15
N GLU A 193 -13.37 -1.78 3.40
CA GLU A 193 -14.71 -1.78 3.97
C GLU A 193 -15.30 -3.20 3.97
N LYS A 194 -15.73 -3.68 5.14
CA LYS A 194 -16.30 -5.02 5.35
C LYS A 194 -17.56 -5.26 4.54
N THR A 195 -18.29 -4.20 4.20
CA THR A 195 -19.50 -4.25 3.39
C THR A 195 -19.21 -4.46 1.90
N GLN A 196 -17.95 -4.32 1.48
CA GLN A 196 -17.52 -4.46 0.10
C GLN A 196 -16.66 -5.71 -0.08
N LYS A 197 -16.63 -6.23 -1.31
CA LYS A 197 -15.66 -7.25 -1.68
C LYS A 197 -14.28 -6.63 -1.82
N ILE A 198 -13.23 -7.41 -1.54
CA ILE A 198 -11.87 -7.03 -1.90
C ILE A 198 -11.75 -6.81 -3.41
N SER A 199 -10.87 -5.90 -3.82
CA SER A 199 -10.57 -5.65 -5.23
C SER A 199 -10.23 -6.96 -5.95
N PRO A 200 -10.75 -7.19 -7.17
CA PRO A 200 -10.38 -8.35 -7.98
C PRO A 200 -8.87 -8.41 -8.28
N LEU A 201 -8.16 -7.28 -8.14
CA LEU A 201 -6.70 -7.22 -8.32
C LEU A 201 -5.92 -7.94 -7.19
N LEU A 202 -6.59 -8.29 -6.09
CA LEU A 202 -6.01 -8.95 -4.92
C LEU A 202 -6.55 -10.37 -4.68
N GLU A 203 -7.55 -10.82 -5.45
CA GLU A 203 -8.20 -12.13 -5.25
C GLU A 203 -7.20 -13.28 -5.28
N THR A 204 -6.41 -13.41 -6.35
CA THR A 204 -5.36 -14.44 -6.48
C THR A 204 -4.37 -14.39 -5.32
N ALA A 205 -3.98 -13.20 -4.86
CA ALA A 205 -3.02 -13.06 -3.78
C ALA A 205 -3.59 -13.51 -2.42
N CYS A 206 -4.90 -13.35 -2.22
CA CYS A 206 -5.60 -13.88 -1.04
C CYS A 206 -5.75 -15.41 -1.14
N GLU A 207 -6.10 -15.94 -2.31
CA GLU A 207 -6.25 -17.38 -2.55
C GLU A 207 -4.92 -18.14 -2.33
N GLU A 208 -3.81 -17.57 -2.79
CA GLU A 208 -2.45 -18.10 -2.60
C GLU A 208 -1.88 -17.84 -1.19
N GLY A 209 -2.64 -17.19 -0.29
CA GLY A 209 -2.24 -16.94 1.10
C GLY A 209 -1.10 -15.93 1.26
N LEU A 210 -0.85 -15.11 0.23
CA LEU A 210 0.13 -14.01 0.25
C LEU A 210 -0.38 -12.78 1.00
N ILE A 211 -1.70 -12.71 1.22
CA ILE A 211 -2.37 -11.73 2.05
C ILE A 211 -3.29 -12.45 3.04
N ARG A 212 -3.29 -12.04 4.31
CA ARG A 212 -4.15 -12.62 5.35
C ARG A 212 -5.10 -11.59 5.94
N TYR A 213 -6.30 -12.00 6.35
CA TYR A 213 -7.16 -11.15 7.16
C TYR A 213 -6.69 -11.16 8.61
N ASP A 214 -6.59 -9.98 9.22
CA ASP A 214 -6.25 -9.80 10.64
C ASP A 214 -7.45 -9.22 11.40
N ASP A 215 -8.40 -10.08 11.73
CA ASP A 215 -9.64 -9.70 12.43
C ASP A 215 -9.37 -9.22 13.87
N ASP A 216 -8.33 -9.75 14.52
CA ASP A 216 -7.98 -9.38 15.90
C ASP A 216 -7.45 -7.94 15.96
N LEU A 217 -6.54 -7.58 15.05
CA LEU A 217 -6.07 -6.22 14.91
C LEU A 217 -7.20 -5.29 14.43
N ALA A 218 -8.04 -5.77 13.51
CA ALA A 218 -9.21 -5.02 13.07
C ALA A 218 -10.20 -4.71 14.20
N ASN A 219 -10.30 -5.53 15.24
CA ASN A 219 -11.15 -5.23 16.41
C ASN A 219 -10.47 -4.29 17.41
N THR A 220 -9.14 -4.19 17.37
CA THR A 220 -8.35 -3.40 18.32
C THR A 220 -8.19 -1.94 17.89
N LEU A 221 -8.02 -1.68 16.59
CA LEU A 221 -7.85 -0.34 16.00
C LEU A 221 -9.17 0.42 15.85
#